data_AF-A0A818NYB2-F1
#
_entry.id   AF-A0A818NYB2-F1
#
_cell.length_a   1.000
_cell.length_b   1.000
_cell.length_c   1.000
_cell.angle_alpha   90.00
_cell.angle_beta   90.00
_cell.angle_gamma   90.00
#
_symmetry.space_group_name_H-M   'P 1'
#
loop_
_entity.id
_entity.type
_entity.pdbx_description
1 polymer ?
#
loop_
_entity_poly.entity_id
_entity_poly.type
_entity_poly.pdbx_seq_one_letter_code
_entity_poly.pdbx_strand_id
1 'polypeptide(L)'
;MSPIHIIISGASSVGKSTLVDECLRKFRQDKRLKTIQFKHIQEVARTVLNRLKITGKHLQDYILQNNIEKFCNVQEKIIQEQIVSFDKEKDNNYLSDRSGFDALAYIHHYFENEQKAYSIFQSELFQLLINQCQNGLIFIIQPQEDLQAQNDNMRIVPNYQDQIGYTESLKYWYRKANLSYFVLTDLDLIKRIEFIEKHIHGNFHWLSPEIPIPLCLPFHLNKNQSHKQNNIAIRSNLDQSYMRFIEILDKQNIKISYKKYDKNRLVEKYDPSCLNNKFVSILFDQKLDNTFIEKILLNKILINGKQYHFIGYSNSQLRGRSCYLYAGSIEEIEQIINDNGDFNKIKNLSKRAARIGLLFSSCTPTIHIEYDHVIQIDDIERNGYTFTDGCGIIGRNLAKKIVPYLNDFKKPILTFNDDNQIEENTCPCAFQIRYQGYKGN
;
A
#
# COMPACT_ATOMS: atom_id res chain seq x y z
N MET A 1 26.02 4.62 13.56
CA MET A 1 24.83 3.96 12.97
C MET A 1 24.43 2.83 13.89
N SER A 2 23.15 2.68 14.20
CA SER A 2 22.66 1.47 14.86
C SER A 2 22.94 0.27 13.95
N PRO A 3 23.23 -0.91 14.52
CA PRO A 3 23.44 -2.10 13.72
C PRO A 3 22.17 -2.47 12.94
N ILE A 4 22.36 -2.93 11.71
CA ILE A 4 21.36 -3.37 10.76
C ILE A 4 21.29 -4.89 10.86
N HIS A 5 20.13 -5.38 11.27
CA HIS A 5 19.86 -6.80 11.41
C HIS A 5 18.96 -7.26 10.26
N ILE A 6 19.33 -8.33 9.57
CA ILE A 6 18.55 -8.91 8.48
C ILE A 6 18.20 -10.33 8.88
N ILE A 7 16.93 -10.70 8.72
CA ILE A 7 16.44 -12.02 9.12
C ILE A 7 15.68 -12.64 7.94
N ILE A 8 16.15 -13.78 7.45
CA ILE A 8 15.50 -14.52 6.36
C ILE A 8 14.77 -15.72 6.96
N SER A 9 13.45 -15.72 6.84
CA SER A 9 12.54 -16.75 7.36
C SER A 9 11.74 -17.43 6.25
N GLY A 10 11.10 -18.55 6.55
CA GLY A 10 10.28 -19.30 5.58
C GLY A 10 10.37 -20.81 5.78
N ALA A 11 9.52 -21.55 5.07
CA ALA A 11 9.43 -23.01 5.19
C ALA A 11 10.76 -23.73 4.91
N SER A 12 10.89 -24.97 5.34
CA SER A 12 12.06 -25.79 5.02
C SER A 12 12.22 -25.94 3.50
N SER A 13 13.47 -25.98 3.02
CA SER A 13 13.82 -26.23 1.61
C SER A 13 13.35 -25.20 0.57
N VAL A 14 13.00 -23.98 0.97
CA VAL A 14 12.67 -22.86 0.04
C VAL A 14 13.89 -22.05 -0.45
N GLY A 15 15.11 -22.53 -0.20
CA GLY A 15 16.37 -21.88 -0.60
C GLY A 15 16.85 -20.74 0.32
N LYS A 16 16.47 -20.75 1.61
CA LYS A 16 16.88 -19.72 2.60
C LYS A 16 18.40 -19.63 2.76
N SER A 17 19.05 -20.73 3.12
CA SER A 17 20.50 -20.76 3.37
C SER A 17 21.28 -20.35 2.12
N THR A 18 20.84 -20.80 0.94
CA THR A 18 21.40 -20.36 -0.35
C THR A 18 21.28 -18.85 -0.56
N LEU A 19 20.12 -18.27 -0.26
CA LEU A 19 19.90 -16.82 -0.36
C LEU A 19 20.76 -16.05 0.64
N VAL A 20 20.86 -16.53 1.88
CA VAL A 20 21.70 -15.97 2.94
C VAL A 20 23.18 -15.93 2.52
N ASP A 21 23.71 -17.08 2.06
CA ASP A 21 25.09 -17.20 1.63
C ASP A 21 25.40 -16.30 0.42
N GLU A 22 24.49 -16.25 -0.55
CA GLU A 22 24.67 -15.43 -1.74
C GLU A 22 24.55 -13.93 -1.44
N CYS A 23 23.66 -13.52 -0.53
CA CYS A 23 23.61 -12.16 -0.01
C CYS A 23 24.95 -11.78 0.64
N LEU A 24 25.48 -12.62 1.54
CA LEU A 24 26.77 -12.37 2.20
C LEU A 24 27.92 -12.27 1.19
N ARG A 25 27.92 -13.12 0.17
CA ARG A 25 28.92 -13.08 -0.92
C ARG A 25 28.84 -11.77 -1.69
N LYS A 26 27.64 -11.36 -2.11
CA LYS A 26 27.41 -10.14 -2.89
C LYS A 26 27.68 -8.88 -2.08
N PHE A 27 27.24 -8.82 -0.82
CA PHE A 27 27.44 -7.66 0.05
C PHE A 27 28.93 -7.41 0.35
N ARG A 28 29.77 -8.45 0.36
CA ARG A 28 31.23 -8.33 0.47
C ARG A 28 31.89 -7.76 -0.79
N GLN A 29 31.28 -7.94 -1.96
CA GLN A 29 31.77 -7.48 -3.26
C GLN A 29 31.23 -6.09 -3.63
N ASP A 30 30.07 -5.71 -3.10
CA ASP A 30 29.42 -4.43 -3.33
C ASP A 30 30.20 -3.26 -2.68
N LYS A 31 30.46 -2.20 -3.45
CA LYS A 31 31.27 -1.05 -3.01
C LYS A 31 30.66 -0.29 -1.81
N ARG A 32 29.33 -0.34 -1.63
CA ARG A 32 28.58 0.36 -0.57
C ARG A 32 28.27 -0.55 0.61
N LEU A 33 27.90 -1.81 0.37
CA LEU A 33 27.55 -2.74 1.46
C LEU A 33 28.78 -3.38 2.13
N LYS A 34 29.92 -3.41 1.45
CA LYS A 34 31.17 -3.94 2.02
C LYS A 34 31.61 -3.21 3.28
N THR A 35 31.31 -1.91 3.41
CA THR A 35 31.65 -1.12 4.60
C THR A 35 30.73 -1.40 5.79
N ILE A 36 29.56 -2.01 5.57
CA ILE A 36 28.60 -2.34 6.65
C ILE A 36 29.01 -3.64 7.37
N GLN A 37 29.62 -4.61 6.66
CA GLN A 37 30.07 -5.91 7.20
C GLN A 37 28.99 -6.69 7.99
N PHE A 38 28.31 -7.62 7.33
CA PHE A 38 27.36 -8.52 7.98
C PHE A 38 28.02 -9.81 8.49
N LYS A 39 27.72 -10.17 9.74
CA LYS A 39 28.00 -11.46 10.36
C LYS A 39 26.90 -12.46 10.01
N HIS A 40 27.27 -13.72 9.78
CA HIS A 40 26.31 -14.77 9.47
C HIS A 40 25.88 -15.46 10.77
N ILE A 41 24.59 -15.40 11.09
CA ILE A 41 23.98 -16.28 12.08
C ILE A 41 23.38 -17.46 11.32
N GLN A 42 24.08 -18.59 11.38
CA GLN A 42 23.64 -19.84 10.76
C GLN A 42 22.40 -20.39 11.48
N GLU A 43 21.66 -21.24 10.78
CA GLU A 43 20.44 -21.84 11.29
C GLU A 43 20.64 -22.61 12.61
N VAL A 44 20.20 -21.99 13.71
CA VAL A 44 20.43 -22.46 15.09
C VAL A 44 19.79 -23.82 15.35
N ALA A 45 18.61 -24.08 14.76
CA ALA A 45 17.89 -25.33 14.94
C ALA A 45 18.76 -26.55 14.57
N ARG A 46 19.55 -26.48 13.50
CA ARG A 46 20.41 -27.60 13.06
C ARG A 46 21.48 -27.92 14.11
N THR A 47 22.10 -26.90 14.70
CA THR A 47 23.10 -27.03 15.75
C THR A 47 22.50 -27.62 17.03
N VAL A 48 21.33 -27.14 17.44
CA VAL A 48 20.62 -27.62 18.63
C VAL A 48 20.21 -29.08 18.48
N LEU A 49 19.62 -29.45 17.34
CA LEU A 49 19.19 -30.83 17.07
C LEU A 49 20.37 -31.82 17.07
N ASN A 50 21.49 -31.45 16.44
CA ASN A 50 22.72 -32.25 16.47
C ASN A 50 23.24 -32.47 17.89
N ARG A 51 23.28 -31.42 18.71
CA ARG A 51 23.71 -31.50 20.12
C ARG A 51 22.77 -32.39 20.96
N LEU A 52 21.47 -32.36 20.68
CA LEU A 52 20.47 -33.19 21.35
C LEU A 52 20.37 -34.62 20.78
N LYS A 53 21.09 -34.92 19.68
CA LYS A 53 20.98 -36.19 18.92
C LYS A 53 19.54 -36.48 18.46
N ILE A 54 18.77 -35.43 18.16
CA ILE A 54 17.40 -35.51 17.65
C ILE A 54 17.44 -35.31 16.13
N THR A 55 16.75 -36.17 15.39
CA THR A 55 16.65 -36.10 13.93
C THR A 55 15.25 -35.67 13.49
N GLY A 56 15.08 -35.39 12.20
CA GLY A 56 13.76 -35.07 11.63
C GLY A 56 12.72 -36.15 11.91
N LYS A 57 13.14 -37.42 11.89
CA LYS A 57 12.29 -38.58 12.21
C LYS A 57 11.74 -38.53 13.63
N HIS A 58 12.56 -38.16 14.62
CA HIS A 58 12.09 -38.03 16.00
C HIS A 58 11.03 -36.93 16.15
N LEU A 59 11.19 -35.82 15.43
CA LEU A 59 10.20 -34.73 15.42
C LEU A 59 8.90 -35.18 14.74
N GLN A 60 8.98 -35.94 13.65
CA GLN A 60 7.81 -36.57 13.02
C GLN A 60 7.12 -37.54 13.98
N ASP A 61 7.88 -38.37 14.69
CA ASP A 61 7.34 -39.32 15.65
C ASP A 61 6.57 -38.60 16.78
N TYR A 62 7.07 -37.45 17.27
CA TYR A 62 6.36 -36.64 18.25
C TYR A 62 5.05 -36.08 17.71
N ILE A 63 5.01 -35.64 16.46
CA ILE A 63 3.78 -35.14 15.83
C ILE A 63 2.77 -36.29 15.64
N LEU A 64 3.22 -37.43 15.11
CA LEU A 64 2.36 -38.62 14.89
C LEU A 64 1.80 -39.18 16.21
N GLN A 65 2.57 -39.11 17.29
CA GLN A 65 2.14 -39.53 18.63
C GLN A 65 1.38 -38.42 19.38
N ASN A 66 1.15 -37.27 18.76
CA ASN A 66 0.57 -36.07 19.38
C ASN A 66 1.28 -35.65 20.70
N ASN A 67 2.59 -35.90 20.79
CA ASN A 67 3.41 -35.62 21.95
C ASN A 67 3.93 -34.17 21.92
N ILE A 68 3.00 -33.25 22.18
CA ILE A 68 3.27 -31.81 22.11
C ILE A 68 4.32 -31.36 23.12
N GLU A 69 4.38 -31.96 24.31
CA GLU A 69 5.33 -31.56 25.36
C GLU A 69 6.79 -31.80 24.94
N LYS A 70 7.10 -33.00 24.43
CA LYS A 70 8.45 -33.28 23.93
C LYS A 70 8.82 -32.38 22.76
N PHE A 71 7.86 -32.09 21.89
CA PHE A 71 8.09 -31.17 20.77
C PHE A 71 8.38 -29.75 21.25
N CYS A 72 7.56 -29.20 22.15
CA CYS A 72 7.77 -27.89 22.76
C CYS A 72 9.13 -27.78 23.46
N ASN A 73 9.54 -28.81 24.21
CA ASN A 73 10.85 -28.82 24.88
C ASN A 73 12.03 -28.68 23.91
N VAL A 74 11.91 -29.22 22.69
CA VAL A 74 12.93 -29.03 21.65
C VAL A 74 12.88 -27.60 21.10
N GLN A 75 11.67 -27.09 20.83
CA GLN A 75 11.49 -25.74 20.29
C GLN A 75 11.97 -24.65 21.25
N GLU A 76 11.72 -24.79 22.56
CA GLU A 76 12.19 -23.84 23.58
C GLU A 76 13.73 -23.76 23.64
N LYS A 77 14.42 -24.90 23.49
CA LYS A 77 15.89 -24.94 23.40
C LYS A 77 16.41 -24.24 22.14
N ILE A 78 15.68 -24.34 21.03
CA ILE A 78 16.00 -23.63 19.79
C ILE A 78 15.85 -22.12 20.00
N ILE A 79 14.76 -21.68 20.64
CA ILE A 79 14.54 -20.26 20.95
C ILE A 79 15.65 -19.72 21.85
N GLN A 80 15.99 -20.43 22.93
CA GLN A 80 17.08 -20.06 23.84
C GLN A 80 18.41 -19.83 23.09
N GLU A 81 18.80 -20.78 22.24
CA GLU A 81 20.04 -20.67 21.49
C GLU A 81 19.98 -19.56 20.42
N GLN A 82 18.80 -19.28 19.86
CA GLN A 82 18.59 -18.18 18.92
C GLN A 82 18.79 -16.82 19.60
N ILE A 83 18.24 -16.63 20.80
CA ILE A 83 18.42 -15.41 21.61
C ILE A 83 19.90 -15.20 21.92
N VAL A 84 20.60 -16.26 22.36
CA VAL A 84 22.05 -16.20 22.63
C VAL A 84 22.84 -15.84 21.38
N SER A 85 22.41 -16.32 20.20
CA SER A 85 23.06 -15.99 18.94
C SER A 85 22.85 -14.52 18.54
N PHE A 86 21.66 -13.96 18.77
CA PHE A 86 21.41 -12.52 18.57
C PHE A 86 22.20 -11.67 19.57
N ASP A 87 22.27 -12.06 20.84
CA ASP A 87 23.02 -11.31 21.87
C ASP A 87 24.53 -11.28 21.59
N LYS A 88 25.09 -12.37 21.07
CA LYS A 88 26.51 -12.43 20.66
C LYS A 88 26.84 -11.42 19.56
N GLU A 89 25.88 -11.13 18.69
CA GLU A 89 26.06 -10.25 17.52
C GLU A 89 25.34 -8.91 17.68
N LYS A 90 24.88 -8.56 18.89
CA LYS A 90 24.07 -7.35 19.15
C LYS A 90 24.76 -6.04 18.72
N ASP A 91 26.09 -6.01 18.80
CA ASP A 91 26.90 -4.85 18.45
C ASP A 91 27.36 -4.86 16.98
N ASN A 92 27.02 -5.92 16.22
CA ASN A 92 27.37 -6.12 14.82
C ASN A 92 26.13 -6.07 13.91
N ASN A 93 26.36 -5.77 12.63
CA ASN A 93 25.35 -6.06 11.60
C ASN A 93 25.33 -7.57 11.38
N TYR A 94 24.15 -8.19 11.34
CA TYR A 94 24.04 -9.63 11.09
C TYR A 94 22.97 -9.96 10.06
N LEU A 95 23.18 -11.09 9.40
CA LEU A 95 22.21 -11.73 8.51
C LEU A 95 21.95 -13.14 9.05
N SER A 96 20.71 -13.36 9.48
CA SER A 96 20.28 -14.57 10.19
C SER A 96 19.45 -15.48 9.29
N ASP A 97 19.82 -16.75 9.23
CA ASP A 97 18.99 -17.82 8.67
C ASP A 97 17.99 -18.27 9.74
N ARG A 98 16.80 -17.66 9.70
CA ARG A 98 15.65 -17.74 10.63
C ARG A 98 15.67 -16.77 11.81
N SER A 99 14.50 -16.61 12.43
CA SER A 99 14.25 -15.68 13.53
C SER A 99 13.99 -16.34 14.88
N GLY A 100 13.71 -17.65 14.90
CA GLY A 100 13.21 -18.35 16.10
C GLY A 100 11.68 -18.39 16.21
N PHE A 101 10.95 -17.59 15.42
CA PHE A 101 9.48 -17.70 15.32
C PHE A 101 9.02 -19.01 14.70
N ASP A 102 9.92 -19.69 14.02
CA ASP A 102 9.74 -21.01 13.44
C ASP A 102 9.20 -22.02 14.48
N ALA A 103 9.63 -21.89 15.74
CA ALA A 103 9.14 -22.70 16.86
C ALA A 103 7.62 -22.61 17.03
N LEU A 104 7.08 -21.39 17.07
CA LEU A 104 5.64 -21.16 17.21
C LEU A 104 4.87 -21.59 15.96
N ALA A 105 5.43 -21.31 14.79
CA ALA A 105 4.84 -21.70 13.52
C ALA A 105 4.71 -23.22 13.43
N TYR A 106 5.73 -23.99 13.85
CA TYR A 106 5.68 -25.44 13.86
C TYR A 106 4.66 -26.01 14.85
N ILE A 107 4.57 -25.45 16.06
CA ILE A 107 3.59 -25.92 17.05
C ILE A 107 2.16 -25.63 16.58
N HIS A 108 1.90 -24.41 16.12
CA HIS A 108 0.60 -24.01 15.62
C HIS A 108 0.19 -24.86 14.40
N HIS A 109 1.09 -25.05 13.44
CA HIS A 109 0.79 -25.76 12.21
C HIS A 109 0.61 -27.28 12.42
N TYR A 110 1.56 -27.96 13.06
CA TYR A 110 1.55 -29.44 13.11
C TYR A 110 0.66 -30.03 14.20
N PHE A 111 0.37 -29.29 15.27
CA PHE A 111 -0.49 -29.76 16.36
C PHE A 111 -1.86 -29.06 16.37
N GLU A 112 -2.09 -28.12 15.45
CA GLU A 112 -3.30 -27.26 15.40
C GLU A 112 -3.61 -26.62 16.77
N ASN A 113 -2.57 -26.40 17.59
CA ASN A 113 -2.70 -26.00 18.98
C ASN A 113 -2.21 -24.57 19.19
N GLU A 114 -3.05 -23.62 18.77
CA GLU A 114 -2.76 -22.19 18.93
C GLU A 114 -2.56 -21.82 20.40
N GLN A 115 -3.30 -22.42 21.34
CA GLN A 115 -3.20 -22.11 22.76
C GLN A 115 -1.82 -22.43 23.33
N LYS A 116 -1.25 -23.58 22.97
CA LYS A 116 0.10 -23.96 23.42
C LYS A 116 1.16 -23.05 22.82
N ALA A 117 1.07 -22.75 21.51
CA ALA A 117 1.97 -21.78 20.88
C ALA A 117 1.83 -20.38 21.51
N TYR A 118 0.61 -19.96 21.86
CA TYR A 118 0.35 -18.70 22.55
C TYR A 118 0.98 -18.65 23.96
N SER A 119 0.98 -19.78 24.69
CA SER A 119 1.66 -19.85 25.99
C SER A 119 3.17 -19.61 25.89
N ILE A 120 3.81 -20.14 24.84
CA ILE A 120 5.24 -19.89 24.58
C ILE A 120 5.44 -18.44 24.12
N PHE A 121 4.56 -17.92 23.25
CA PHE A 121 4.59 -16.53 22.80
C PHE A 121 4.55 -15.53 23.96
N GLN A 122 3.76 -15.81 25.00
CA GLN A 122 3.66 -14.97 26.20
C GLN A 122 4.83 -15.12 27.18
N SER A 123 5.68 -16.14 27.02
CA SER A 123 6.82 -16.35 27.93
C SER A 123 7.81 -15.19 27.88
N GLU A 124 8.45 -14.88 29.00
CA GLU A 124 9.50 -13.84 29.09
C GLU A 124 10.61 -14.08 28.06
N LEU A 125 10.97 -15.35 27.87
CA LEU A 125 11.97 -15.78 26.90
C LEU A 125 11.58 -15.38 25.48
N PHE A 126 10.34 -15.61 25.07
CA PHE A 126 9.90 -15.26 23.73
C PHE A 126 9.70 -13.74 23.55
N GLN A 127 9.31 -13.02 24.62
CA GLN A 127 9.24 -11.55 24.59
C GLN A 127 10.63 -10.91 24.36
N LEU A 128 11.70 -11.49 24.92
CA LEU A 128 13.07 -11.08 24.62
C LEU A 128 13.41 -11.28 23.13
N LEU A 129 13.03 -12.43 22.56
CA LEU A 129 13.24 -12.69 21.12
C LEU A 129 12.49 -11.67 20.25
N ILE A 130 11.24 -11.33 20.60
CA ILE A 130 10.47 -10.29 19.90
C ILE A 130 11.24 -8.97 19.90
N ASN A 131 11.72 -8.53 21.06
CA ASN A 131 12.48 -7.28 21.20
C ASN A 131 13.75 -7.27 20.35
N GLN A 132 14.50 -8.38 20.31
CA GLN A 132 15.69 -8.51 19.45
C GLN A 132 15.33 -8.44 17.95
N CYS A 133 14.15 -8.95 17.56
CA CYS A 133 13.69 -8.91 16.18
C CYS A 133 13.07 -7.55 15.78
N GLN A 134 12.65 -6.71 16.73
CA GLN A 134 11.97 -5.44 16.45
C GLN A 134 12.79 -4.55 15.53
N ASN A 135 14.10 -4.41 15.73
CA ASN A 135 14.91 -3.51 14.91
C ASN A 135 15.45 -4.17 13.63
N GLY A 136 15.02 -5.38 13.30
CA GLY A 136 15.48 -6.14 12.14
C GLY A 136 14.59 -6.00 10.90
N LEU A 137 15.20 -6.17 9.72
CA LEU A 137 14.51 -6.35 8.44
C LEU A 137 14.20 -7.84 8.24
N ILE A 138 12.93 -8.19 8.32
CA ILE A 138 12.47 -9.58 8.22
C ILE A 138 11.97 -9.87 6.80
N PHE A 139 12.48 -10.93 6.17
CA PHE A 139 12.04 -11.40 4.85
C PHE A 139 11.52 -12.82 4.96
N ILE A 140 10.31 -13.09 4.44
CA ILE A 140 9.69 -14.41 4.39
C ILE A 140 9.71 -14.91 2.95
N ILE A 141 10.38 -16.03 2.70
CA ILE A 141 10.35 -16.67 1.37
C ILE A 141 9.04 -17.45 1.22
N GLN A 142 8.28 -17.11 0.18
CA GLN A 142 7.06 -17.83 -0.16
C GLN A 142 7.42 -19.19 -0.79
N PRO A 143 6.83 -20.30 -0.32
CA PRO A 143 6.95 -21.61 -0.96
C PRO A 143 6.57 -21.55 -2.44
N GLN A 144 7.22 -22.36 -3.26
CA GLN A 144 6.94 -22.48 -4.69
C GLN A 144 6.79 -23.96 -5.05
N GLU A 145 5.81 -24.29 -5.88
CA GLU A 145 5.45 -25.66 -6.22
C GLU A 145 6.58 -26.39 -6.97
N ASP A 146 7.35 -25.65 -7.77
CA ASP A 146 8.47 -26.16 -8.58
C ASP A 146 9.74 -26.50 -7.77
N LEU A 147 9.82 -26.10 -6.50
CA LEU A 147 10.96 -26.34 -5.61
C LEU A 147 10.64 -27.49 -4.64
N GLN A 148 10.87 -28.73 -5.08
CA GLN A 148 10.72 -29.89 -4.21
C GLN A 148 11.86 -30.00 -3.20
N ALA A 149 11.52 -30.34 -1.95
CA ALA A 149 12.47 -30.44 -0.86
C ALA A 149 13.45 -31.60 -1.06
N GLN A 150 14.76 -31.33 -1.03
CA GLN A 150 15.78 -32.37 -0.91
C GLN A 150 15.79 -32.94 0.51
N ASN A 151 15.90 -34.27 0.64
CA ASN A 151 15.92 -34.97 1.92
C ASN A 151 17.29 -34.81 2.61
N ASP A 152 17.35 -34.02 3.68
CA ASP A 152 18.57 -33.81 4.48
C ASP A 152 18.61 -34.63 5.79
N ASN A 153 17.62 -35.53 6.01
CA ASN A 153 17.42 -36.35 7.22
C ASN A 153 17.32 -35.58 8.57
N MET A 154 17.42 -34.26 8.56
CA MET A 154 17.40 -33.42 9.75
C MET A 154 16.00 -32.88 10.07
N ARG A 155 15.08 -32.90 9.09
CA ARG A 155 13.73 -32.31 9.22
C ARG A 155 12.63 -33.20 8.67
N ILE A 156 11.39 -32.82 9.03
CA ILE A 156 10.19 -33.23 8.31
C ILE A 156 10.33 -32.75 6.87
N VAL A 157 10.15 -33.64 5.90
CA VAL A 157 10.13 -33.27 4.47
C VAL A 157 8.71 -32.81 4.14
N PRO A 158 8.45 -31.50 4.01
CA PRO A 158 7.10 -30.98 3.86
C PRO A 158 6.69 -31.04 2.39
N ASN A 159 5.45 -31.46 2.11
CA ASN A 159 4.85 -31.24 0.78
C ASN A 159 4.53 -29.75 0.59
N TYR A 160 4.20 -29.32 -0.62
CA TYR A 160 3.94 -27.91 -0.91
C TYR A 160 2.81 -27.30 -0.04
N GLN A 161 1.73 -28.05 0.22
CA GLN A 161 0.64 -27.60 1.09
C GLN A 161 1.10 -27.40 2.53
N ASP A 162 1.95 -28.31 3.03
CA ASP A 162 2.55 -28.23 4.36
C ASP A 162 3.44 -26.99 4.49
N GLN A 163 4.23 -26.69 3.46
CA GLN A 163 5.05 -25.46 3.42
C GLN A 163 4.19 -24.19 3.46
N ILE A 164 3.05 -24.18 2.76
CA ILE A 164 2.11 -23.06 2.76
C ILE A 164 1.47 -22.89 4.14
N GLY A 165 0.93 -23.96 4.74
CA GLY A 165 0.30 -23.89 6.06
C GLY A 165 1.27 -23.42 7.16
N TYR A 166 2.50 -23.94 7.13
CA TYR A 166 3.57 -23.45 8.00
C TYR A 166 3.86 -21.96 7.79
N THR A 167 3.94 -21.51 6.53
CA THR A 167 4.26 -20.13 6.20
C THR A 167 3.14 -19.17 6.66
N GLU A 168 1.88 -19.58 6.55
CA GLU A 168 0.75 -18.79 7.08
C GLU A 168 0.77 -18.74 8.61
N SER A 169 1.10 -19.85 9.28
CA SER A 169 1.31 -19.88 10.74
C SER A 169 2.45 -18.95 11.17
N LEU A 170 3.54 -18.92 10.41
CA LEU A 170 4.67 -18.02 10.66
C LEU A 170 4.28 -16.55 10.49
N LYS A 171 3.57 -16.21 9.40
CA LYS A 171 3.02 -14.86 9.16
C LYS A 171 2.05 -14.45 10.27
N TYR A 172 1.24 -15.37 10.78
CA TYR A 172 0.33 -15.12 11.89
C TYR A 172 1.08 -14.66 13.15
N TRP A 173 2.14 -15.39 13.54
CA TRP A 173 2.91 -15.05 14.73
C TRP A 173 3.69 -13.74 14.58
N TYR A 174 4.26 -13.45 13.41
CA TYR A 174 4.86 -12.14 13.17
C TYR A 174 3.85 -10.99 13.28
N ARG A 175 2.64 -11.15 12.74
CA ARG A 175 1.55 -10.17 12.89
C ARG A 175 1.15 -10.00 14.36
N LYS A 176 1.02 -11.10 15.11
CA LYS A 176 0.73 -11.08 16.56
C LYS A 176 1.82 -10.39 17.37
N ALA A 177 3.09 -10.52 16.98
CA ALA A 177 4.23 -9.84 17.58
C ALA A 177 4.37 -8.37 17.16
N ASN A 178 3.52 -7.87 16.26
CA ASN A 178 3.65 -6.55 15.65
C ASN A 178 5.01 -6.35 14.94
N LEU A 179 5.56 -7.42 14.37
CA LEU A 179 6.81 -7.39 13.60
C LEU A 179 6.50 -7.27 12.11
N SER A 180 7.07 -6.24 11.48
CA SER A 180 6.95 -6.04 10.05
C SER A 180 7.84 -7.02 9.29
N TYR A 181 7.33 -7.55 8.17
CA TYR A 181 8.07 -8.45 7.29
C TYR A 181 7.77 -8.16 5.83
N PHE A 182 8.69 -8.55 4.96
CA PHE A 182 8.54 -8.51 3.50
C PHE A 182 8.42 -9.93 2.96
N VAL A 183 7.62 -10.13 1.92
CA VAL A 183 7.45 -11.46 1.30
C VAL A 183 8.25 -11.52 0.00
N LEU A 184 9.11 -12.53 -0.13
CA LEU A 184 9.88 -12.82 -1.34
C LEU A 184 9.12 -13.87 -2.16
N THR A 185 8.56 -13.46 -3.29
CA THR A 185 7.75 -14.32 -4.17
C THR A 185 8.46 -14.77 -5.44
N ASP A 186 9.51 -14.06 -5.87
CA ASP A 186 10.25 -14.40 -7.08
C ASP A 186 10.94 -15.77 -6.95
N LEU A 187 11.01 -16.54 -8.03
CA LEU A 187 11.81 -17.77 -8.09
C LEU A 187 13.30 -17.48 -8.31
N ASP A 188 13.60 -16.35 -8.94
CA ASP A 188 14.95 -15.94 -9.32
C ASP A 188 15.74 -15.42 -8.10
N LEU A 189 16.87 -16.08 -7.82
CA LEU A 189 17.76 -15.75 -6.72
C LEU A 189 18.31 -14.31 -6.83
N ILE A 190 18.66 -13.85 -8.03
CA ILE A 190 19.20 -12.52 -8.27
C ILE A 190 18.15 -11.47 -7.91
N LYS A 191 16.90 -11.66 -8.35
CA LYS A 191 15.78 -10.75 -8.04
C LYS A 191 15.50 -10.68 -6.54
N ARG A 192 15.59 -11.80 -5.83
CA ARG A 192 15.45 -11.82 -4.35
C ARG A 192 16.53 -11.00 -3.67
N ILE A 193 17.77 -11.11 -4.13
CA ILE A 193 18.90 -10.35 -3.58
C ILE A 193 18.74 -8.86 -3.87
N GLU A 194 18.40 -8.48 -5.11
CA GLU A 194 18.12 -7.08 -5.47
C GLU A 194 16.99 -6.49 -4.61
N PHE A 195 15.96 -7.29 -4.32
CA PHE A 195 14.88 -6.90 -3.43
C PHE A 195 15.40 -6.62 -2.01
N ILE A 196 16.21 -7.50 -1.44
CA ILE A 196 16.82 -7.29 -0.12
C ILE A 196 17.73 -6.05 -0.13
N GLU A 197 18.59 -5.90 -1.13
CA GLU A 197 19.50 -4.75 -1.27
C GLU A 197 18.74 -3.41 -1.29
N LYS A 198 17.61 -3.34 -2.00
CA LYS A 198 16.76 -2.13 -2.03
C LYS A 198 16.25 -1.73 -0.64
N HIS A 199 16.03 -2.70 0.24
CA HIS A 199 15.55 -2.45 1.61
C HIS A 199 16.69 -2.11 2.58
N ILE A 200 17.90 -2.63 2.36
CA ILE A 200 19.09 -2.28 3.17
C ILE A 200 19.53 -0.83 2.93
N HIS A 201 19.49 -0.35 1.70
CA HIS A 201 19.98 0.98 1.31
C HIS A 201 19.07 2.15 1.76
N GLY A 202 18.16 1.95 2.72
CA GLY A 202 17.45 3.03 3.39
C GLY A 202 16.16 3.51 2.72
N ASN A 203 15.44 2.66 1.98
CA ASN A 203 14.05 2.98 1.63
C ASN A 203 13.05 2.77 2.78
N PHE A 204 13.48 2.31 3.97
CA PHE A 204 12.72 2.38 5.22
C PHE A 204 13.63 2.32 6.45
N HIS A 205 13.64 3.37 7.27
CA HIS A 205 14.05 3.33 8.67
C HIS A 205 12.87 3.74 9.57
N TRP A 206 12.85 3.17 10.77
CA TRP A 206 11.84 3.27 11.81
C TRP A 206 11.40 4.70 12.19
N LEU A 207 10.14 4.80 12.66
CA LEU A 207 9.32 6.00 12.83
C LEU A 207 9.88 7.02 13.84
N SER A 208 10.40 8.13 13.32
CA SER A 208 10.41 9.46 13.98
C SER A 208 9.20 10.26 13.46
N PRO A 209 8.64 11.25 14.22
CA PRO A 209 7.39 11.96 13.87
C PRO A 209 7.39 12.71 12.53
N GLU A 210 8.51 12.76 11.83
CA GLU A 210 8.76 13.51 10.60
C GLU A 210 8.93 12.62 9.35
N ILE A 211 8.69 11.29 9.46
CA ILE A 211 8.91 10.31 8.40
C ILE A 211 7.59 9.58 8.05
N PRO A 212 7.41 9.21 6.79
CA PRO A 212 6.12 8.92 6.19
C PRO A 212 5.62 7.51 6.37
N ILE A 213 4.29 7.38 6.43
CA ILE A 213 3.57 6.15 6.77
C ILE A 213 3.83 5.07 5.71
N PRO A 214 4.57 4.00 6.04
CA PRO A 214 4.73 2.85 5.16
C PRO A 214 3.43 2.06 5.04
N LEU A 215 2.74 2.15 3.91
CA LEU A 215 1.71 1.20 3.49
C LEU A 215 2.36 0.09 2.65
N CYS A 216 3.06 -0.83 3.32
CA CYS A 216 3.46 -2.10 2.72
C CYS A 216 2.23 -3.00 2.60
N LEU A 217 1.75 -3.21 1.37
CA LEU A 217 0.67 -4.14 1.08
C LEU A 217 1.18 -5.54 0.78
N PRO A 218 0.62 -6.57 1.44
CA PRO A 218 0.35 -7.87 0.85
C PRO A 218 -1.10 -7.90 0.34
N PHE A 219 -1.35 -8.26 -0.91
CA PHE A 219 -2.70 -8.60 -1.37
C PHE A 219 -2.72 -9.98 -2.03
N HIS A 220 -3.40 -10.91 -1.35
CA HIS A 220 -4.28 -11.87 -2.01
C HIS A 220 -5.60 -11.15 -2.29
N LEU A 221 -6.02 -11.12 -3.55
CA LEU A 221 -7.37 -10.76 -3.95
C LEU A 221 -8.29 -11.95 -3.64
N ASN A 222 -9.15 -11.83 -2.62
CA ASN A 222 -10.32 -12.69 -2.53
C ASN A 222 -11.31 -12.25 -3.62
N LYS A 223 -11.40 -13.07 -4.69
CA LYS A 223 -12.53 -13.02 -5.63
C LYS A 223 -13.79 -13.42 -4.87
N ASN A 224 -14.63 -12.46 -4.52
CA ASN A 224 -16.06 -12.79 -4.39
C ASN A 224 -16.61 -13.01 -5.80
N GLN A 225 -17.23 -14.18 -5.96
CA GLN A 225 -17.74 -14.72 -7.20
C GLN A 225 -18.85 -13.84 -7.78
N SER A 226 -18.58 -13.22 -8.93
CA SER A 226 -19.51 -13.14 -10.07
C SER A 226 -18.80 -12.47 -11.23
N HIS A 227 -18.15 -13.27 -12.07
CA HIS A 227 -18.28 -13.21 -13.54
C HIS A 227 -17.41 -14.33 -14.11
N LYS A 228 -18.08 -15.20 -14.86
CA LYS A 228 -17.52 -16.33 -15.57
C LYS A 228 -16.32 -15.91 -16.42
N GLN A 229 -15.40 -16.86 -16.54
CA GLN A 229 -14.32 -16.94 -17.52
C GLN A 229 -14.62 -16.16 -18.80
N ASN A 230 -13.68 -15.31 -19.21
CA ASN A 230 -13.23 -15.19 -20.58
C ASN A 230 -11.85 -14.49 -20.59
N ASN A 231 -10.80 -15.29 -20.70
CA ASN A 231 -9.58 -14.84 -21.35
C ASN A 231 -9.94 -14.63 -22.82
N ILE A 232 -10.14 -13.39 -23.25
CA ILE A 232 -9.97 -12.84 -24.61
C ILE A 232 -10.35 -11.35 -24.53
N ALA A 233 -9.45 -10.47 -24.99
CA ALA A 233 -9.64 -9.04 -25.25
C ALA A 233 -9.88 -8.08 -24.05
N ILE A 234 -8.79 -7.63 -23.41
CA ILE A 234 -8.69 -6.23 -22.92
C ILE A 234 -7.79 -5.46 -23.90
N ARG A 235 -8.27 -5.36 -25.14
CA ARG A 235 -7.98 -4.26 -26.06
C ARG A 235 -9.36 -3.76 -26.49
N SER A 236 -9.59 -2.45 -26.41
CA SER A 236 -10.83 -1.71 -26.70
C SER A 236 -11.88 -1.59 -25.57
N ASN A 237 -11.57 -0.76 -24.57
CA ASN A 237 -12.50 0.27 -24.05
C ASN A 237 -11.73 1.21 -23.12
N LEU A 238 -11.26 2.31 -23.68
CA LEU A 238 -10.32 3.29 -23.09
C LEU A 238 -11.01 4.33 -22.17
N ASP A 239 -12.25 4.13 -21.75
CA ASP A 239 -13.07 5.24 -21.21
C ASP A 239 -13.47 5.11 -19.72
N GLN A 240 -12.94 4.11 -19.01
CA GLN A 240 -13.17 3.95 -17.58
C GLN A 240 -11.86 4.07 -16.80
N SER A 241 -11.64 5.24 -16.24
CA SER A 241 -10.45 5.55 -15.44
C SER A 241 -10.68 5.07 -14.00
N TYR A 242 -9.89 4.07 -13.58
CA TYR A 242 -9.91 3.52 -12.22
C TYR A 242 -8.76 4.11 -11.43
N MET A 243 -9.02 4.52 -10.18
CA MET A 243 -8.01 4.99 -9.25
C MET A 243 -7.90 4.03 -8.08
N ARG A 244 -6.70 3.93 -7.53
CA ARG A 244 -6.47 3.23 -6.27
C ARG A 244 -7.10 4.02 -5.11
N PHE A 245 -7.95 3.32 -4.37
CA PHE A 245 -8.69 3.84 -3.23
C PHE A 245 -8.22 3.13 -1.95
N ILE A 246 -7.87 3.91 -0.94
CA ILE A 246 -7.30 3.45 0.33
C ILE A 246 -8.30 3.80 1.42
N GLU A 247 -8.78 2.81 2.16
CA GLU A 247 -9.70 2.99 3.28
C GLU A 247 -8.94 2.62 4.55
N ILE A 248 -8.70 3.60 5.40
CA ILE A 248 -8.11 3.39 6.72
C ILE A 248 -9.26 3.23 7.70
N LEU A 249 -9.48 2.00 8.14
CA LEU A 249 -10.55 1.63 9.06
C LEU A 249 -10.12 1.85 10.51
N ASP A 250 -8.88 1.52 10.83
CA ASP A 250 -8.20 1.86 12.07
C ASP A 250 -6.67 1.88 11.87
N LYS A 251 -5.90 1.98 12.96
CA LYS A 251 -4.43 2.03 12.92
C LYS A 251 -3.76 0.77 12.35
N GLN A 252 -4.48 -0.34 12.27
CA GLN A 252 -3.99 -1.65 11.85
C GLN A 252 -4.75 -2.20 10.62
N ASN A 253 -5.96 -1.70 10.36
CA ASN A 253 -6.84 -2.16 9.29
C ASN A 253 -6.89 -1.15 8.14
N ILE A 254 -6.17 -1.45 7.06
CA ILE A 254 -6.17 -0.64 5.84
C ILE A 254 -6.58 -1.49 4.65
N LYS A 255 -7.63 -1.08 3.95
CA LYS A 255 -8.17 -1.75 2.77
C LYS A 255 -7.79 -0.95 1.53
N ILE A 256 -7.24 -1.63 0.53
CA ILE A 256 -6.96 -1.03 -0.77
C ILE A 256 -7.83 -1.69 -1.83
N SER A 257 -8.44 -0.87 -2.68
CA SER A 257 -9.27 -1.31 -3.79
C SER A 257 -9.04 -0.43 -5.01
N TYR A 258 -9.43 -0.90 -6.19
CA TYR A 258 -9.51 -0.05 -7.37
C TYR A 258 -10.98 0.31 -7.58
N LYS A 259 -11.27 1.61 -7.59
CA LYS A 259 -12.62 2.12 -7.80
C LYS A 259 -12.62 3.05 -9.00
N LYS A 260 -13.73 3.06 -9.74
CA LYS A 260 -13.99 4.11 -10.71
C LYS A 260 -13.97 5.44 -9.97
N TYR A 261 -13.20 6.41 -10.46
CA TYR A 261 -13.22 7.76 -9.91
C TYR A 261 -14.00 8.69 -10.83
N ASP A 262 -14.59 9.73 -10.24
CA ASP A 262 -15.20 10.79 -11.00
C ASP A 262 -14.11 11.68 -11.60
N LYS A 263 -14.07 11.79 -12.93
CA LYS A 263 -13.08 12.60 -13.66
C LYS A 263 -13.06 14.02 -13.08
N ASN A 264 -11.87 14.57 -12.89
CA ASN A 264 -11.68 15.95 -12.44
C ASN A 264 -10.50 16.58 -13.16
N ARG A 265 -10.51 17.91 -13.27
CA ARG A 265 -9.55 18.67 -14.07
C ARG A 265 -8.09 18.34 -13.72
N LEU A 266 -7.79 18.18 -12.43
CA LEU A 266 -6.42 17.99 -11.99
C LEU A 266 -5.90 16.59 -12.37
N VAL A 267 -6.65 15.55 -12.05
CA VAL A 267 -6.26 14.16 -12.36
C VAL A 267 -6.18 13.95 -13.88
N GLU A 268 -7.14 14.45 -14.65
CA GLU A 268 -7.11 14.33 -16.11
C GLU A 268 -5.90 15.06 -16.74
N LYS A 269 -5.44 16.17 -16.14
CA LYS A 269 -4.29 16.94 -16.64
C LYS A 269 -2.95 16.26 -16.32
N TYR A 270 -2.78 15.70 -15.11
CA TYR A 270 -1.47 15.25 -14.61
C TYR A 270 -1.31 13.72 -14.54
N ASP A 271 -2.39 12.94 -14.60
CA ASP A 271 -2.37 11.48 -14.68
C ASP A 271 -3.61 10.94 -15.40
N PRO A 272 -3.79 11.27 -16.70
CA PRO A 272 -4.92 10.78 -17.47
C PRO A 272 -4.94 9.25 -17.39
N SER A 273 -6.12 8.67 -17.11
CA SER A 273 -6.37 7.23 -16.85
C SER A 273 -5.88 6.65 -15.51
N CYS A 274 -5.15 7.41 -14.69
CA CYS A 274 -4.55 6.96 -13.41
C CYS A 274 -3.59 5.76 -13.52
N LEU A 275 -3.20 5.33 -14.73
CA LEU A 275 -2.33 4.18 -14.95
C LEU A 275 -0.91 4.39 -14.41
N ASN A 276 -0.45 5.65 -14.30
CA ASN A 276 0.86 5.95 -13.73
C ASN A 276 0.86 5.92 -12.20
N ASN A 277 -0.31 5.66 -11.57
CA ASN A 277 -0.50 5.67 -10.13
C ASN A 277 0.03 6.97 -9.49
N LYS A 278 -0.10 8.12 -10.16
CA LYS A 278 0.33 9.42 -9.62
C LYS A 278 -0.69 9.94 -8.61
N PHE A 279 -1.98 9.61 -8.76
CA PHE A 279 -3.00 9.95 -7.77
C PHE A 279 -3.56 8.72 -7.07
N VAL A 280 -3.85 8.88 -5.78
CA VAL A 280 -4.67 7.93 -5.00
C VAL A 280 -5.69 8.70 -4.18
N SER A 281 -6.82 8.08 -3.88
CA SER A 281 -7.79 8.62 -2.94
C SER A 281 -7.70 7.85 -1.62
N ILE A 282 -7.65 8.57 -0.51
CA ILE A 282 -7.62 8.01 0.83
C ILE A 282 -8.89 8.40 1.58
N LEU A 283 -9.47 7.46 2.32
CA LEU A 283 -10.69 7.58 3.12
C LEU A 283 -10.35 7.21 4.57
N PHE A 284 -10.80 8.03 5.51
CA PHE A 284 -10.59 7.85 6.94
C PHE A 284 -11.91 7.49 7.63
N ASP A 285 -11.94 6.35 8.32
CA ASP A 285 -13.08 5.96 9.14
C ASP A 285 -13.39 7.01 10.22
N GLN A 286 -14.65 7.06 10.64
CA GLN A 286 -15.13 8.00 11.64
C GLN A 286 -14.51 7.78 13.02
N LYS A 287 -14.09 6.55 13.34
CA LYS A 287 -13.52 6.16 14.63
C LYS A 287 -12.07 6.58 14.81
N LEU A 288 -11.39 7.00 13.73
CA LEU A 288 -9.99 7.42 13.78
C LEU A 288 -9.82 8.74 14.52
N ASP A 289 -8.80 8.80 15.38
CA ASP A 289 -8.45 10.00 16.10
C ASP A 289 -7.87 11.09 15.16
N ASN A 290 -8.21 12.35 15.42
CA ASN A 290 -7.78 13.47 14.58
C ASN A 290 -6.25 13.59 14.53
N THR A 291 -5.55 13.31 15.64
CA THR A 291 -4.09 13.37 15.73
C THR A 291 -3.42 12.37 14.78
N PHE A 292 -4.01 11.19 14.62
CA PHE A 292 -3.55 10.18 13.68
C PHE A 292 -3.80 10.62 12.23
N ILE A 293 -4.99 11.15 11.93
CA ILE A 293 -5.31 11.67 10.60
C ILE A 293 -4.35 12.81 10.23
N GLU A 294 -4.12 13.75 11.15
CA GLU A 294 -3.19 14.85 10.98
C GLU A 294 -1.77 14.35 10.66
N LYS A 295 -1.27 13.35 11.40
CA LYS A 295 0.02 12.71 11.11
C LYS A 295 0.05 12.09 9.71
N ILE A 296 -1.04 11.49 9.24
CA ILE A 296 -1.13 10.93 7.89
C ILE A 296 -1.04 12.02 6.83
N LEU A 297 -1.74 13.14 7.04
CA LEU A 297 -1.84 14.22 6.06
C LEU A 297 -0.57 15.09 6.01
N LEU A 298 0.10 15.28 7.14
CA LEU A 298 1.33 16.08 7.23
C LEU A 298 2.57 15.33 6.73
N ASN A 299 2.54 13.99 6.76
CA ASN A 299 3.62 13.16 6.27
C ASN A 299 3.29 12.58 4.89
N LYS A 300 4.32 12.07 4.18
CA LYS A 300 4.07 11.21 3.02
C LYS A 300 3.54 9.82 3.45
N ILE A 301 3.06 9.05 2.50
CA ILE A 301 2.66 7.66 2.66
C ILE A 301 3.40 6.86 1.60
N LEU A 302 4.11 5.79 1.98
CA LEU A 302 4.75 4.92 1.00
C LEU A 302 3.81 3.80 0.60
N ILE A 303 3.54 3.66 -0.70
CA ILE A 303 2.69 2.62 -1.22
C ILE A 303 3.42 1.94 -2.38
N ASN A 304 3.70 0.64 -2.24
CA ASN A 304 4.46 -0.15 -3.23
C ASN A 304 5.79 0.53 -3.64
N GLY A 305 6.51 1.14 -2.69
CA GLY A 305 7.77 1.84 -2.96
C GLY A 305 7.63 3.26 -3.50
N LYS A 306 6.40 3.76 -3.72
CA LYS A 306 6.14 5.11 -4.23
C LYS A 306 5.64 6.02 -3.10
N GLN A 307 6.20 7.22 -3.00
CA GLN A 307 5.87 8.20 -1.96
C GLN A 307 4.69 9.05 -2.40
N TYR A 308 3.67 9.14 -1.55
CA TYR A 308 2.44 9.92 -1.78
C TYR A 308 2.31 11.02 -0.72
N HIS A 309 2.13 12.27 -1.14
CA HIS A 309 1.89 13.40 -0.23
C HIS A 309 0.47 13.90 -0.40
N PHE A 310 -0.10 14.50 0.65
CA PHE A 310 -1.38 15.20 0.54
C PHE A 310 -1.31 16.32 -0.50
N ILE A 311 -2.27 16.34 -1.43
CA ILE A 311 -2.36 17.39 -2.46
C ILE A 311 -3.65 18.20 -2.36
N GLY A 312 -4.74 17.61 -1.83
CA GLY A 312 -5.99 18.33 -1.63
C GLY A 312 -7.21 17.43 -1.56
N TYR A 313 -8.38 18.05 -1.53
CA TYR A 313 -9.69 17.40 -1.45
C TYR A 313 -10.74 18.20 -2.20
N SER A 314 -11.79 17.54 -2.68
CA SER A 314 -13.03 18.22 -3.06
C SER A 314 -13.97 18.41 -1.85
N ASN A 315 -14.98 19.28 -1.96
CA ASN A 315 -15.99 19.43 -0.90
C ASN A 315 -16.76 18.13 -0.61
N SER A 316 -16.97 17.30 -1.65
CA SER A 316 -17.58 15.98 -1.52
C SER A 316 -16.69 15.07 -0.67
N GLN A 317 -15.41 15.01 -1.03
CA GLN A 317 -14.42 14.20 -0.33
C GLN A 317 -14.25 14.63 1.12
N LEU A 318 -14.17 15.93 1.39
CA LEU A 318 -14.04 16.45 2.75
C LEU A 318 -15.20 16.02 3.65
N ARG A 319 -16.45 16.12 3.16
CA ARG A 319 -17.64 15.60 3.89
C ARG A 319 -17.56 14.10 4.10
N GLY A 320 -17.05 13.38 3.11
CA GLY A 320 -16.80 11.95 3.17
C GLY A 320 -15.56 11.54 3.95
N ARG A 321 -14.83 12.47 4.61
CA ARG A 321 -13.55 12.20 5.29
C ARG A 321 -12.52 11.54 4.37
N SER A 322 -12.42 12.03 3.14
CA SER A 322 -11.46 11.56 2.15
C SER A 322 -10.69 12.72 1.52
N CYS A 323 -9.57 12.39 0.88
CA CYS A 323 -8.76 13.34 0.13
C CYS A 323 -7.91 12.63 -0.93
N TYR A 324 -7.27 13.40 -1.79
CA TYR A 324 -6.29 12.91 -2.75
C TYR A 324 -4.86 13.03 -2.22
N LEU A 325 -4.05 12.03 -2.55
CA LEU A 325 -2.61 12.08 -2.42
C LEU A 325 -1.96 12.00 -3.79
N TYR A 326 -0.79 12.65 -3.94
CA TYR A 326 -0.02 12.69 -5.17
C TYR A 326 1.37 12.09 -5.00
N ALA A 327 1.79 11.33 -6.01
CA ALA A 327 3.05 10.64 -6.03
C ALA A 327 4.16 11.45 -6.71
N GLY A 328 4.75 12.35 -5.93
CA GLY A 328 5.77 13.28 -6.35
C GLY A 328 6.41 13.97 -5.15
N SER A 329 7.35 14.87 -5.43
CA SER A 329 7.96 15.71 -4.38
C SER A 329 6.99 16.82 -3.93
N ILE A 330 7.30 17.48 -2.83
CA ILE A 330 6.50 18.63 -2.35
C ILE A 330 6.59 19.78 -3.36
N GLU A 331 7.76 20.00 -3.95
CA GLU A 331 8.00 21.02 -4.97
C GLU A 331 7.16 20.75 -6.24
N GLU A 332 7.05 19.49 -6.66
CA GLU A 332 6.15 19.12 -7.76
C GLU A 332 4.69 19.44 -7.44
N ILE A 333 4.24 19.18 -6.20
CA ILE A 333 2.88 19.49 -5.76
C ILE A 333 2.64 21.00 -5.74
N GLU A 334 3.58 21.77 -5.20
CA GLU A 334 3.51 23.23 -5.20
C GLU A 334 3.44 23.77 -6.64
N GLN A 335 4.25 23.23 -7.54
CA GLN A 335 4.19 23.59 -8.96
C GLN A 335 2.84 23.25 -9.58
N ILE A 336 2.30 22.05 -9.34
CA ILE A 336 0.97 21.64 -9.83
C ILE A 336 -0.11 22.62 -9.33
N ILE A 337 -0.06 23.03 -8.06
CA ILE A 337 -1.00 24.01 -7.52
C ILE A 337 -0.82 25.37 -8.20
N ASN A 338 0.42 25.87 -8.31
CA ASN A 338 0.72 27.17 -8.91
C ASN A 338 0.35 27.24 -10.40
N ASP A 339 0.51 26.14 -11.15
CA ASP A 339 0.09 26.01 -12.55
C ASP A 339 -1.43 26.14 -12.76
N ASN A 340 -2.21 26.02 -11.68
CA ASN A 340 -3.67 25.98 -11.71
C ASN A 340 -4.33 27.21 -11.09
N GLY A 341 -3.54 28.18 -10.61
CA GLY A 341 -4.04 29.47 -10.15
C GLY A 341 -3.08 30.17 -9.18
N ASP A 342 -3.26 31.49 -9.06
CA ASP A 342 -2.58 32.30 -8.05
C ASP A 342 -3.37 32.28 -6.72
N PHE A 343 -3.04 31.31 -5.87
CA PHE A 343 -3.66 31.14 -4.56
C PHE A 343 -3.03 32.02 -3.47
N ASN A 344 -1.87 32.63 -3.74
CA ASN A 344 -1.13 33.44 -2.76
C ASN A 344 -1.87 34.71 -2.36
N LYS A 345 -2.74 35.23 -3.24
CA LYS A 345 -3.63 36.37 -2.95
C LYS A 345 -4.66 36.08 -1.85
N ILE A 346 -5.01 34.81 -1.61
CA ILE A 346 -6.02 34.43 -0.61
C ILE A 346 -5.34 34.23 0.74
N LYS A 347 -5.29 35.26 1.60
CA LYS A 347 -4.55 35.19 2.88
C LYS A 347 -5.14 34.20 3.90
N ASN A 348 -6.46 34.02 3.90
CA ASN A 348 -7.11 33.09 4.83
C ASN A 348 -6.90 31.64 4.37
N LEU A 349 -6.24 30.83 5.21
CA LEU A 349 -5.86 29.44 4.89
C LEU A 349 -7.07 28.55 4.56
N SER A 350 -8.15 28.64 5.33
CA SER A 350 -9.36 27.84 5.11
C SER A 350 -10.03 28.20 3.77
N LYS A 351 -10.11 29.49 3.44
CA LYS A 351 -10.62 29.95 2.13
C LYS A 351 -9.68 29.53 0.98
N ARG A 352 -8.36 29.56 1.20
CA ARG A 352 -7.36 29.12 0.23
C ARG A 352 -7.48 27.63 -0.05
N ALA A 353 -7.53 26.79 0.98
CA ALA A 353 -7.71 25.35 0.86
C ALA A 353 -9.02 24.99 0.16
N ALA A 354 -10.13 25.68 0.50
CA ALA A 354 -11.41 25.50 -0.19
C ALA A 354 -11.35 25.89 -1.68
N ARG A 355 -10.58 26.92 -2.03
CA ARG A 355 -10.39 27.34 -3.43
C ARG A 355 -9.51 26.37 -4.21
N ILE A 356 -8.43 25.87 -3.62
CA ILE A 356 -7.61 24.77 -4.19
C ILE A 356 -8.49 23.52 -4.37
N GLY A 357 -9.40 23.25 -3.44
CA GLY A 357 -10.33 22.12 -3.51
C GLY A 357 -11.26 22.13 -4.73
N LEU A 358 -11.44 23.27 -5.41
CA LEU A 358 -12.19 23.33 -6.66
C LEU A 358 -11.51 22.55 -7.79
N LEU A 359 -10.18 22.42 -7.76
CA LEU A 359 -9.40 21.66 -8.76
C LEU A 359 -9.76 20.16 -8.77
N PHE A 360 -10.24 19.66 -7.63
CA PHE A 360 -10.60 18.26 -7.41
C PHE A 360 -12.09 17.98 -7.55
N SER A 361 -12.89 19.01 -7.89
CA SER A 361 -14.32 18.81 -8.12
C SER A 361 -14.52 17.94 -9.36
N SER A 362 -15.42 16.95 -9.25
CA SER A 362 -15.86 16.17 -10.40
C SER A 362 -16.35 17.09 -11.51
N CYS A 363 -15.82 16.91 -12.71
CA CYS A 363 -16.25 17.60 -13.92
C CYS A 363 -15.82 16.79 -15.15
N THR A 364 -16.68 16.75 -16.15
CA THR A 364 -16.30 16.26 -17.49
C THR A 364 -15.55 17.37 -18.21
N PRO A 365 -14.27 17.19 -18.60
CA PRO A 365 -13.60 18.14 -19.48
C PRO A 365 -14.34 18.20 -20.81
N THR A 366 -14.66 19.41 -21.26
CA THR A 366 -15.44 19.61 -22.49
C THR A 366 -14.55 20.20 -23.59
N ILE A 367 -14.39 21.52 -23.61
CA ILE A 367 -13.72 22.25 -24.68
C ILE A 367 -12.70 23.24 -24.12
N HIS A 368 -11.64 23.47 -24.87
CA HIS A 368 -10.74 24.59 -24.61
C HIS A 368 -11.38 25.88 -25.15
N ILE A 369 -11.42 26.91 -24.32
CA ILE A 369 -11.86 28.26 -24.68
C ILE A 369 -10.63 29.18 -24.65
N GLU A 370 -10.35 29.86 -25.75
CA GLU A 370 -9.31 30.88 -25.86
C GLU A 370 -9.69 32.13 -25.06
N TYR A 371 -8.69 32.88 -24.58
CA TYR A 371 -8.91 34.01 -23.67
C TYR A 371 -9.76 35.12 -24.30
N ASP A 372 -9.61 35.36 -25.60
CA ASP A 372 -10.35 36.34 -26.40
C ASP A 372 -11.86 36.02 -26.53
N HIS A 373 -12.26 34.80 -26.24
CA HIS A 373 -13.67 34.36 -26.24
C HIS A 373 -14.34 34.49 -24.87
N VAL A 374 -13.67 35.07 -23.87
CA VAL A 374 -14.19 35.25 -22.51
C VAL A 374 -14.38 36.72 -22.20
N ILE A 375 -15.61 37.08 -21.83
CA ILE A 375 -15.97 38.45 -21.43
C ILE A 375 -16.39 38.42 -19.97
N GLN A 376 -15.73 39.24 -19.15
CA GLN A 376 -16.16 39.46 -17.76
C GLN A 376 -17.33 40.45 -17.76
N ILE A 377 -18.41 40.07 -17.07
CA ILE A 377 -19.63 40.88 -16.95
C ILE A 377 -19.80 41.20 -15.47
N ASP A 378 -20.16 42.44 -15.16
CA ASP A 378 -20.44 42.86 -13.79
C ASP A 378 -21.72 42.20 -13.27
N ASP A 379 -21.73 41.89 -11.98
CA ASP A 379 -22.92 41.36 -11.34
C ASP A 379 -24.06 42.39 -11.32
N ILE A 380 -25.29 41.90 -11.49
CA ILE A 380 -26.49 42.73 -11.35
C ILE A 380 -26.77 42.88 -9.86
N GLU A 381 -26.53 44.08 -9.33
CA GLU A 381 -26.81 44.42 -7.95
C GLU A 381 -28.01 45.39 -7.84
N ARG A 382 -28.92 45.13 -6.90
CA ARG A 382 -30.05 46.03 -6.59
C ARG A 382 -30.35 46.01 -5.09
N ASN A 383 -30.49 47.19 -4.49
CA ASN A 383 -30.79 47.36 -3.07
C ASN A 383 -29.79 46.63 -2.13
N GLY A 384 -28.52 46.54 -2.52
CA GLY A 384 -27.49 45.83 -1.75
C GLY A 384 -27.51 44.30 -1.87
N TYR A 385 -28.32 43.75 -2.78
CA TYR A 385 -28.36 42.32 -3.09
C TYR A 385 -27.79 42.04 -4.48
N THR A 386 -26.99 40.99 -4.60
CA THR A 386 -26.43 40.49 -5.86
C THR A 386 -27.37 39.44 -6.47
N PHE A 387 -27.88 39.68 -7.68
CA PHE A 387 -28.88 38.84 -8.36
C PHE A 387 -28.28 37.80 -9.30
N THR A 388 -27.01 37.97 -9.67
CA THR A 388 -26.30 37.11 -10.64
C THR A 388 -25.11 36.38 -10.03
N ASP A 389 -25.04 36.28 -8.69
CA ASP A 389 -23.93 35.59 -8.01
C ASP A 389 -23.78 34.15 -8.53
N GLY A 390 -22.67 33.92 -9.23
CA GLY A 390 -22.35 32.63 -9.83
C GLY A 390 -23.12 32.31 -11.12
N CYS A 391 -23.67 33.29 -11.82
CA CYS A 391 -24.31 33.14 -13.13
C CYS A 391 -23.47 33.76 -14.24
N GLY A 392 -23.41 33.09 -15.39
CA GLY A 392 -22.79 33.59 -16.61
C GLY A 392 -23.69 33.42 -17.85
N ILE A 393 -23.22 33.96 -18.98
CA ILE A 393 -23.88 33.78 -20.28
C ILE A 393 -22.95 32.99 -21.20
N ILE A 394 -23.50 32.00 -21.89
CA ILE A 394 -22.80 31.21 -22.90
C ILE A 394 -23.40 31.48 -24.30
N GLY A 395 -22.54 31.70 -25.28
CA GLY A 395 -22.98 31.82 -26.68
C GLY A 395 -23.59 30.52 -27.19
N ARG A 396 -24.70 30.59 -27.93
CA ARG A 396 -25.44 29.40 -28.42
C ARG A 396 -24.56 28.41 -29.20
N ASN A 397 -23.63 28.92 -30.02
CA ASN A 397 -22.71 28.08 -30.79
C ASN A 397 -21.74 27.31 -29.89
N LEU A 398 -21.28 27.93 -28.79
CA LEU A 398 -20.42 27.28 -27.81
C LEU A 398 -21.20 26.21 -27.03
N ALA A 399 -22.42 26.53 -26.60
CA ALA A 399 -23.32 25.59 -25.93
C ALA A 399 -23.56 24.33 -26.78
N LYS A 400 -23.85 24.49 -28.08
CA LYS A 400 -23.99 23.37 -29.02
C LYS A 400 -22.72 22.53 -29.17
N LYS A 401 -21.54 23.16 -29.15
CA LYS A 401 -20.24 22.45 -29.19
C LYS A 401 -19.95 21.64 -27.93
N ILE A 402 -20.55 21.97 -26.78
CA ILE A 402 -20.38 21.25 -25.52
C ILE A 402 -21.24 19.98 -25.47
N VAL A 403 -22.42 19.99 -26.11
CA VAL A 403 -23.40 18.87 -26.07
C VAL A 403 -22.77 17.49 -26.30
N PRO A 404 -21.89 17.26 -27.30
CA PRO A 404 -21.29 15.95 -27.53
C PRO A 404 -20.47 15.39 -26.37
N TYR A 405 -20.02 16.24 -25.44
CA TYR A 405 -19.25 15.84 -24.25
C TYR A 405 -20.14 15.53 -23.04
N LEU A 406 -21.45 15.80 -23.11
CA LEU A 406 -22.40 15.57 -22.03
C LEU A 406 -23.01 14.17 -22.13
N ASN A 407 -22.22 13.15 -21.79
CA ASN A 407 -22.59 11.73 -21.94
C ASN A 407 -23.91 11.31 -21.25
N ASP A 408 -24.34 12.06 -20.22
CA ASP A 408 -25.58 11.80 -19.47
C ASP A 408 -26.80 12.57 -20.03
N PHE A 409 -26.58 13.53 -20.93
CA PHE A 409 -27.64 14.31 -21.57
C PHE A 409 -28.18 13.56 -22.79
N LYS A 410 -29.08 12.60 -22.53
CA LYS A 410 -29.60 11.66 -23.55
C LYS A 410 -31.02 11.96 -24.04
N LYS A 411 -31.71 12.90 -23.40
CA LYS A 411 -33.12 13.22 -23.71
C LYS A 411 -33.22 14.63 -24.28
N PRO A 412 -33.87 14.81 -25.45
CA PRO A 412 -34.16 16.14 -25.95
C PRO A 412 -35.11 16.87 -24.99
N ILE A 413 -34.93 18.19 -24.90
CA ILE A 413 -35.84 19.09 -24.20
C ILE A 413 -36.91 19.49 -25.21
N LEU A 414 -38.18 19.32 -24.88
CA LEU A 414 -39.26 19.81 -25.73
C LEU A 414 -39.36 21.33 -25.59
N THR A 415 -39.19 22.06 -26.69
CA THR A 415 -39.36 23.51 -26.77
C THR A 415 -40.49 23.86 -27.75
N PHE A 416 -40.87 25.13 -27.79
CA PHE A 416 -41.78 25.66 -28.79
C PHE A 416 -40.97 26.47 -29.81
N ASN A 417 -41.21 26.23 -31.09
CA ASN A 417 -40.66 27.07 -32.16
C ASN A 417 -41.48 28.38 -32.29
N ASP A 418 -41.06 29.26 -33.19
CA ASP A 418 -41.72 30.55 -33.44
C ASP A 418 -43.21 30.41 -33.86
N ASP A 419 -43.60 29.23 -34.36
CA ASP A 419 -44.97 28.89 -34.77
C ASP A 419 -45.78 28.17 -33.65
N ASN A 420 -45.31 28.19 -32.40
CA ASN A 420 -45.91 27.49 -31.25
C ASN A 420 -46.04 25.96 -31.41
N GLN A 421 -45.23 25.34 -32.26
CA GLN A 421 -45.17 23.89 -32.43
C GLN A 421 -44.08 23.27 -31.54
N ILE A 422 -44.33 22.05 -31.07
CA ILE A 422 -43.36 21.30 -30.26
C ILE A 422 -42.17 20.92 -31.14
N GLU A 423 -40.97 21.28 -30.70
CA GLU A 423 -39.70 20.88 -31.31
C GLU A 423 -38.77 20.21 -30.28
N GLU A 424 -37.86 19.35 -30.76
CA GLU A 424 -36.85 18.71 -29.92
C GLU A 424 -35.57 19.53 -29.88
N ASN A 425 -35.26 20.15 -28.73
CA ASN A 425 -34.01 20.82 -28.48
C ASN A 425 -33.00 19.87 -27.82
N THR A 426 -31.92 19.60 -28.53
CA THR A 426 -30.82 18.73 -28.07
C THR A 426 -29.73 19.48 -27.29
N CYS A 427 -29.92 20.77 -27.00
CA CYS A 427 -28.96 21.61 -26.27
C CYS A 427 -29.54 22.09 -24.93
N PRO A 428 -28.83 21.90 -23.80
CA PRO A 428 -29.24 22.43 -22.50
C PRO A 428 -29.38 23.96 -22.49
N CYS A 429 -30.31 24.48 -21.69
CA CYS A 429 -30.51 25.91 -21.49
C CYS A 429 -29.59 26.52 -20.43
N ALA A 430 -29.00 25.70 -19.55
CA ALA A 430 -28.08 26.13 -18.51
C ALA A 430 -27.02 25.03 -18.27
N PHE A 431 -25.81 25.43 -17.87
CA PHE A 431 -24.69 24.52 -17.66
C PHE A 431 -24.03 24.80 -16.31
N GLN A 432 -23.96 23.82 -15.42
CA GLN A 432 -23.10 23.99 -14.25
C GLN A 432 -21.63 23.82 -14.67
N ILE A 433 -20.85 24.91 -14.63
CA ILE A 433 -19.47 24.91 -15.13
C ILE A 433 -18.40 24.99 -14.04
N ARG A 434 -17.20 24.59 -14.44
CA ARG A 434 -15.93 24.91 -13.80
C ARG A 434 -15.01 25.45 -14.89
N TYR A 435 -14.73 26.75 -14.84
CA TYR A 435 -13.86 27.40 -15.83
C TYR A 435 -12.80 28.22 -15.10
N GLN A 436 -11.53 27.81 -15.21
CA GLN A 436 -10.43 28.42 -14.45
C GLN A 436 -10.76 28.57 -12.95
N GLY A 437 -10.89 29.79 -12.43
CA GLY A 437 -11.31 30.11 -11.06
C GLY A 437 -12.82 30.31 -10.86
N TYR A 438 -13.61 30.29 -11.94
CA TYR A 438 -15.06 30.45 -11.96
C TYR A 438 -15.78 29.12 -11.70
N LYS A 439 -16.83 29.20 -10.91
CA LYS A 439 -17.75 28.11 -10.56
C LYS A 439 -19.15 28.69 -10.50
N GLY A 440 -20.07 28.11 -11.25
CA GLY A 440 -21.40 28.70 -11.41
C GLY A 440 -22.25 27.98 -12.45
N ASN A 441 -23.30 28.65 -12.88
CA ASN A 441 -24.22 28.25 -13.94
C ASN A 441 -24.08 29.10 -15.21
#